data_AF-A0A3C0FZP9-F1
#
_entry.id   AF-A0A3C0FZP9-F1
#
_cell.length_a   1.000
_cell.length_b   1.000
_cell.length_c   1.000
_cell.angle_alpha   90.00
_cell.angle_beta   90.00
_cell.angle_gamma   90.00
#
_symmetry.space_group_name_H-M   'P 1'
#
loop_
_entity.id
_entity.type
_entity.pdbx_description
1 polymer ?
#
loop_
_entity_poly.entity_id
_entity_poly.type
_entity_poly.pdbx_seq_one_letter_code
_entity_poly.pdbx_strand_id
1 'polypeptide(L)'
;ANFVPVLTDNFKWSSTFNFATNKSEVKDLGDDIQFTLTEANGAYIQAREGGSISAIYGRGFQRVEDETSEYFGQMIINNQGIPERTDDLVYQGDYAPD
;
A
#
# COMPACT_ATOMS: atom_id res chain seq x y z
N ALA A 1 22.67 16.98 1.23
CA ALA A 1 24.14 17.18 1.28
C ALA A 1 24.64 17.62 -0.09
N ASN A 2 25.60 18.55 -0.11
CA ASN A 2 26.22 19.05 -1.34
C ASN A 2 27.72 18.77 -1.27
N PHE A 3 28.31 18.25 -2.34
CA PHE A 3 29.73 17.94 -2.39
C PHE A 3 30.30 18.19 -3.78
N VAL A 4 31.60 18.51 -3.83
CA VAL A 4 32.35 18.76 -5.06
C VAL A 4 33.48 17.74 -5.11
N PRO A 5 33.25 16.53 -5.64
CA PRO A 5 34.25 15.46 -5.60
C PRO A 5 35.45 15.73 -6.52
N VAL A 6 35.30 16.57 -7.55
CA VAL A 6 36.40 16.96 -8.45
C VAL A 6 36.40 18.47 -8.62
N LEU A 7 37.53 19.09 -8.34
CA LEU A 7 37.78 20.51 -8.57
C LEU A 7 39.20 20.69 -9.13
N THR A 8 39.27 21.21 -10.35
CA THR A 8 40.49 21.58 -11.08
C THR A 8 40.29 22.96 -11.71
N ASP A 9 41.34 23.56 -12.26
CA ASP A 9 41.27 24.91 -12.86
C ASP A 9 40.26 25.03 -14.01
N ASN A 10 40.01 23.93 -14.73
CA ASN A 10 39.14 23.90 -15.92
C ASN A 10 37.91 23.00 -15.75
N PHE A 11 37.72 22.34 -14.61
CA PHE A 11 36.60 21.41 -14.40
C PHE A 11 36.19 21.32 -12.93
N LYS A 12 34.88 21.40 -12.70
CA LYS A 12 34.25 21.23 -11.39
C LYS A 12 33.04 20.30 -11.52
N TRP A 13 33.06 19.17 -10.83
CA TRP A 13 31.89 18.32 -10.67
C TRP A 13 31.22 18.67 -9.35
N SER A 14 29.97 19.15 -9.39
CA SER A 14 29.15 19.34 -8.19
C SER A 14 28.05 18.28 -8.15
N SER A 15 27.87 17.66 -7.00
CA SER A 15 26.85 16.64 -6.75
C SER A 15 26.01 17.04 -5.53
N THR A 16 24.71 16.81 -5.64
CA THR A 16 23.74 17.08 -4.57
C THR A 16 22.93 15.82 -4.31
N PHE A 17 22.77 15.49 -3.03
CA PHE A 17 21.94 14.37 -2.57
C PHE A 17 20.92 14.87 -1.55
N ASN A 18 19.66 14.47 -1.71
CA ASN A 18 18.59 14.72 -0.74
C ASN A 18 17.85 13.39 -0.49
N PHE A 19 17.45 13.18 0.76
CA PHE A 19 16.64 12.05 1.18
C PHE A 19 15.53 12.54 2.12
N ALA A 20 14.34 11.98 1.95
CA ALA A 20 13.19 12.23 2.80
C ALA A 20 12.36 10.95 2.89
N THR A 21 11.75 10.72 4.05
CA THR A 21 10.76 9.66 4.28
C THR A 21 9.61 10.27 5.09
N ASN A 22 8.40 9.77 4.87
CA ASN A 22 7.23 10.15 5.64
C ASN A 22 6.42 8.89 5.94
N LYS A 23 6.09 8.68 7.21
CA LYS A 23 5.21 7.61 7.65
C LYS A 23 4.06 8.23 8.43
N SER A 24 2.85 7.97 7.96
CA SER A 24 1.62 8.45 8.58
C SER A 24 0.94 7.32 9.35
N GLU A 25 0.19 7.69 10.38
CA GLU A 25 -0.61 6.74 11.14
C GLU A 25 -1.88 7.46 11.62
N VAL A 26 -3.04 6.89 11.29
CA VAL A 26 -4.34 7.32 11.77
C VAL A 26 -4.47 6.89 13.22
N LYS A 27 -4.53 7.84 14.16
CA LYS A 27 -4.48 7.54 15.59
C LYS A 27 -5.85 7.23 16.21
N ASP A 28 -6.86 8.00 15.84
CA ASP A 28 -8.21 7.91 16.40
C ASP A 28 -9.18 8.53 15.39
N LEU A 29 -10.28 7.85 15.09
CA LEU A 29 -11.39 8.33 14.26
C LEU A 29 -12.70 8.45 15.06
N GLY A 30 -12.72 8.02 16.32
CA GLY A 30 -13.93 7.80 17.10
C GLY A 30 -14.63 6.48 16.75
N ASP A 31 -15.68 6.16 17.52
CA ASP A 31 -16.30 4.83 17.50
C ASP A 31 -16.82 4.40 16.11
N ASP A 32 -16.20 3.35 15.58
CA ASP A 32 -16.60 2.56 14.41
C ASP A 32 -16.72 3.33 13.08
N ILE A 33 -15.96 4.42 12.94
CA ILE A 33 -15.95 5.22 11.71
C ILE A 33 -14.88 4.70 10.75
N GLN A 34 -15.33 4.25 9.58
CA GLN A 34 -14.46 4.10 8.42
C GLN A 34 -14.57 5.34 7.53
N PHE A 35 -13.50 6.13 7.44
CA PHE A 35 -13.50 7.37 6.68
C PHE A 35 -12.90 7.17 5.29
N THR A 36 -13.74 7.19 4.25
CA THR A 36 -13.31 7.10 2.85
C THR A 36 -12.95 8.49 2.32
N LEU A 37 -11.69 8.70 1.94
CA LEU A 37 -11.20 9.94 1.36
C LEU A 37 -11.63 10.06 -0.11
N THR A 38 -11.52 8.97 -0.87
CA THR A 38 -11.95 8.89 -2.26
C THR A 38 -12.11 7.43 -2.69
N GLU A 39 -12.85 7.20 -3.77
CA GLU A 39 -13.04 5.89 -4.37
C GLU A 39 -13.08 5.96 -5.90
N ALA A 40 -12.63 4.89 -6.55
CA ALA A 40 -12.82 4.66 -7.98
C ALA A 40 -12.72 3.15 -8.30
N ASN A 41 -13.64 2.63 -9.09
CA ASN A 41 -13.61 1.25 -9.62
C ASN A 41 -13.38 0.15 -8.55
N GLY A 42 -13.91 0.33 -7.33
CA GLY A 42 -13.77 -0.63 -6.23
C GLY A 42 -12.43 -0.57 -5.47
N ALA A 43 -11.63 0.46 -5.72
CA ALA A 43 -10.51 0.86 -4.88
C ALA A 43 -10.90 2.09 -4.02
N TYR A 44 -10.53 2.04 -2.75
CA TYR A 44 -10.91 3.00 -1.72
C TYR A 44 -9.66 3.51 -1.02
N ILE A 45 -9.45 4.82 -1.00
CA ILE A 45 -8.47 5.40 -0.07
C ILE A 45 -9.22 5.61 1.23
N GLN A 46 -8.93 4.82 2.24
CA GLN A 46 -9.73 4.76 3.47
C GLN A 46 -8.83 4.86 4.70
N ALA A 47 -9.14 5.83 5.57
CA ALA A 47 -8.51 5.94 6.87
C ALA A 47 -9.07 4.85 7.78
N ARG A 48 -8.18 4.08 8.40
CA ARG A 48 -8.49 3.12 9.46
C ARG A 48 -7.46 3.29 10.57
N GLU A 49 -7.91 3.25 11.83
CA GLU A 49 -7.04 3.40 12.99
C GLU A 49 -5.86 2.39 12.95
N GLY A 50 -4.68 2.86 13.34
CA GLY A 50 -3.42 2.11 13.25
C GLY A 50 -2.85 1.97 11.85
N GLY A 51 -3.60 2.33 10.81
CA GLY A 51 -3.17 2.32 9.42
C GLY A 51 -2.66 3.68 8.93
N SER A 52 -2.10 3.70 7.72
CA SER A 52 -1.71 4.94 7.04
C SER A 52 -2.93 5.67 6.46
N ILE A 53 -2.87 7.00 6.39
CA ILE A 53 -3.96 7.81 5.78
C ILE A 53 -4.08 7.57 4.27
N SER A 54 -3.02 7.07 3.66
CA SER A 54 -2.90 6.79 2.23
C SER A 54 -3.17 5.32 1.88
N ALA A 55 -3.59 4.53 2.86
CA ALA A 55 -3.90 3.12 2.66
C ALA A 55 -5.06 2.93 1.66
N ILE A 56 -4.82 2.03 0.70
CA ILE A 56 -5.79 1.61 -0.31
C ILE A 56 -6.43 0.32 0.17
N TYR A 57 -7.75 0.30 0.16
CA TYR A 57 -8.57 -0.86 0.44
C TYR A 57 -9.41 -1.23 -0.78
N GLY A 58 -9.70 -2.52 -0.92
CA GLY A 58 -10.45 -3.05 -2.06
C GLY A 58 -10.81 -4.51 -1.79
N ARG A 59 -11.73 -5.06 -2.58
CA ARG A 59 -12.01 -6.50 -2.51
C ARG A 59 -10.81 -7.28 -3.03
N GLY A 60 -10.28 -8.16 -2.17
CA GLY A 60 -9.23 -9.10 -2.54
C GLY A 60 -9.80 -10.33 -3.22
N PHE A 61 -8.97 -11.35 -3.38
CA PHE A 61 -9.39 -12.67 -3.81
C PHE A 61 -9.42 -13.62 -2.62
N GLN A 62 -10.46 -14.45 -2.55
CA GLN A 62 -10.52 -15.52 -1.56
C GLN A 62 -9.42 -16.54 -1.82
N ARG A 63 -8.88 -17.10 -0.74
CA ARG A 63 -7.82 -18.09 -0.78
C ARG A 63 -8.19 -19.27 0.11
N VAL A 64 -7.60 -20.42 -0.16
CA VAL A 64 -7.77 -21.61 0.69
C VAL A 64 -7.07 -21.36 2.03
N GLU A 65 -7.85 -21.35 3.12
CA GLU A 65 -7.35 -21.08 4.48
C GLU A 65 -7.04 -22.35 5.28
N ASP A 66 -7.45 -23.52 4.79
CA ASP A 66 -7.13 -24.80 5.43
C ASP A 66 -5.64 -25.12 5.27
N GLU A 67 -4.88 -24.98 6.35
CA GLU A 67 -3.43 -25.24 6.41
C GLU A 67 -3.04 -26.69 6.06
N THR A 68 -3.99 -27.64 6.14
CA THR A 68 -3.75 -29.04 5.79
C THR A 68 -3.96 -29.34 4.31
N SER A 69 -4.57 -28.41 3.57
CA SER A 69 -4.82 -28.55 2.14
C SER A 69 -3.54 -28.38 1.32
N GLU A 70 -3.37 -29.20 0.28
CA GLU A 70 -2.30 -29.00 -0.71
C GLU A 70 -2.44 -27.66 -1.47
N TYR A 71 -3.62 -27.05 -1.40
CA TYR A 71 -3.95 -25.77 -2.04
C TYR A 71 -3.86 -24.58 -1.08
N PHE A 72 -3.37 -24.76 0.16
CA PHE A 72 -3.28 -23.67 1.14
C PHE A 72 -2.63 -22.41 0.54
N GLY A 73 -3.29 -21.26 0.73
CA GLY A 73 -2.86 -19.96 0.20
C GLY A 73 -3.12 -19.74 -1.29
N GLN A 74 -3.56 -20.76 -2.05
CA GLN A 74 -3.94 -20.58 -3.45
C GLN A 74 -5.29 -19.86 -3.58
N MET A 75 -5.48 -19.17 -4.70
CA MET A 75 -6.71 -18.43 -5.01
C MET A 75 -7.85 -19.39 -5.33
N ILE A 76 -9.04 -19.09 -4.81
CA ILE A 76 -10.26 -19.86 -5.11
C ILE A 76 -10.83 -19.37 -6.44
N ILE A 77 -11.01 -20.32 -7.37
CA ILE A 77 -11.57 -20.08 -8.70
C ILE A 77 -12.86 -20.87 -8.83
N ASN A 78 -13.95 -20.22 -9.23
CA ASN A 78 -15.23 -20.89 -9.38
C ASN A 78 -15.30 -21.74 -10.66
N ASN A 79 -16.40 -22.47 -10.84
CA ASN A 79 -16.61 -23.38 -11.99
C ASN A 79 -16.61 -22.68 -13.37
N GLN A 80 -16.64 -21.34 -13.41
CA GLN A 80 -16.59 -20.54 -14.64
C GLN A 80 -15.17 -20.00 -14.92
N GLY A 81 -14.17 -20.34 -14.09
CA GLY A 81 -12.81 -19.84 -14.22
C GLY A 81 -12.61 -18.42 -13.66
N ILE A 82 -13.55 -17.92 -12.84
CA ILE A 82 -13.49 -16.56 -12.29
C ILE A 82 -13.02 -16.63 -10.83
N PRO A 83 -12.05 -15.79 -10.42
CA PRO A 83 -11.67 -15.66 -9.02
C PRO A 83 -12.81 -15.22 -8.12
N GLU A 84 -12.96 -15.90 -6.99
CA GLU A 84 -13.89 -15.46 -5.95
C GLU A 84 -13.29 -14.30 -5.16
N ARG A 85 -14.12 -13.29 -4.86
CA ARG A 85 -13.70 -12.06 -4.19
C ARG A 85 -14.03 -12.11 -2.70
N THR A 86 -13.23 -11.44 -1.89
CA THR A 86 -13.56 -11.24 -0.47
C THR A 86 -14.84 -10.40 -0.34
N ASP A 87 -15.64 -10.67 0.69
CA ASP A 87 -16.82 -9.87 0.99
C ASP A 87 -16.41 -8.48 1.50
N ASP A 88 -15.46 -8.48 2.43
CA ASP A 88 -14.90 -7.28 3.04
C ASP A 88 -13.79 -6.63 2.19
N LEU A 89 -13.61 -5.32 2.43
CA LEU A 89 -12.49 -4.57 1.91
C LEU A 89 -11.22 -4.89 2.70
N VAL A 90 -10.24 -5.47 2.01
CA VAL A 90 -8.92 -5.78 2.56
C VAL A 90 -7.90 -4.77 2.06
N TYR A 91 -6.79 -4.65 2.79
CA TYR A 91 -5.68 -3.79 2.41
C TYR A 91 -5.07 -4.25 1.07
N GLN A 92 -4.92 -3.31 0.13
CA GLN A 92 -4.39 -3.56 -1.22
C GLN A 92 -3.05 -2.86 -1.47
N GLY A 93 -2.57 -2.07 -0.51
CA GLY A 93 -1.33 -1.31 -0.63
C GLY A 93 -1.48 0.11 -0.10
N ASP A 94 -0.42 0.89 -0.25
CA ASP A 94 -0.35 2.28 0.15
C ASP A 94 0.34 3.07 -0.97
N TYR A 95 -0.17 4.25 -1.31
CA TYR A 95 0.45 5.11 -2.33
C TYR A 95 1.54 6.02 -1.76
N ALA A 96 1.69 6.10 -0.43
CA ALA A 96 2.83 6.75 0.19
C ALA A 96 4.12 5.97 -0.15
N PRO A 97 5.21 6.68 -0.47
CA PRO A 97 6.50 6.04 -0.72
C PRO A 97 7.09 5.48 0.58
N ASP A 98 7.66 4.27 0.50
CA ASP A 98 8.31 3.55 1.61
C ASP A 98 9.58 4.24 2.15
#